data_AF-A0A958KAI4-F1
#
_entry.id   AF-A0A958KAI4-F1
#
_cell.length_a   1.000
_cell.length_b   1.000
_cell.length_c   1.000
_cell.angle_alpha   90.00
_cell.angle_beta   90.00
_cell.angle_gamma   90.00
#
_symmetry.space_group_name_H-M   'P 1'
#
loop_
_entity.id
_entity.type
_entity.pdbx_description
1 polymer ?
#
loop_
_entity_poly.entity_id
_entity_poly.type
_entity_poly.pdbx_seq_one_letter_code
_entity_poly.pdbx_strand_id
1 'polypeptide(L)'
;MKLITLKEFRYITKVSNETIISLLDSGTLAHSISDQGQVLIDIDSVTSKNLVQAISSSREAVFQHWQPLLEEVAARIIRENFESIASQAVANALSERQ
;
A
#
# COMPACT_ATOMS: atom_id res chain seq x y z
N MET A 1 4.61 9.23 -27.25
CA MET A 1 4.55 7.77 -27.00
C MET A 1 5.98 7.28 -26.96
N LYS A 2 6.49 7.08 -25.75
CA LYS A 2 7.87 6.66 -25.51
C LYS A 2 7.82 5.32 -24.81
N LEU A 3 8.08 4.27 -25.59
CA LEU A 3 8.10 2.90 -25.10
C LEU A 3 9.44 2.60 -24.45
N ILE A 4 9.39 2.11 -23.21
CA ILE A 4 10.56 1.65 -22.46
C ILE A 4 10.31 0.25 -21.92
N THR A 5 11.36 -0.51 -21.68
CA THR A 5 11.24 -1.83 -21.09
C THR A 5 10.71 -1.76 -19.66
N LEU A 6 10.09 -2.84 -19.18
CA LEU A 6 9.69 -2.99 -17.77
C LEU A 6 10.85 -2.69 -16.79
N LYS A 7 12.08 -3.10 -17.15
CA LYS A 7 13.28 -2.88 -16.35
C LYS A 7 13.64 -1.40 -16.25
N GLU A 8 13.60 -0.68 -17.38
CA GLU A 8 13.86 0.76 -17.41
C GLU A 8 12.77 1.54 -16.69
N PHE A 9 11.50 1.15 -16.87
CA PHE A 9 10.37 1.76 -16.18
C PHE A 9 10.55 1.68 -14.66
N ARG A 10 10.88 0.51 -14.12
CA ARG A 10 11.21 0.32 -12.69
C ARG A 10 12.39 1.18 -12.25
N TYR A 11 13.43 1.25 -13.07
CA TYR A 11 14.62 2.01 -12.73
C TYR A 11 14.32 3.52 -12.61
N ILE A 12 13.45 4.06 -13.47
CA ILE A 12 13.09 5.48 -13.50
C ILE A 12 12.09 5.81 -12.38
N THR A 13 11.01 5.05 -12.28
CA THR A 13 9.88 5.37 -11.39
C THR A 13 10.08 4.88 -9.96
N LYS A 14 11.04 3.97 -9.74
CA LYS A 14 11.34 3.33 -8.44
C LYS A 14 10.14 2.61 -7.79
N VAL A 15 9.10 2.29 -8.55
CA VAL A 15 7.94 1.55 -8.04
C VAL A 15 8.23 0.04 -7.98
N SER A 16 7.54 -0.64 -7.07
CA SER A 16 7.68 -2.08 -6.87
C SER A 16 7.01 -2.88 -7.99
N ASN A 17 7.34 -4.18 -8.11
CA ASN A 17 6.73 -5.05 -9.11
C ASN A 17 5.22 -5.18 -8.87
N GLU A 18 4.79 -5.27 -7.61
CA GLU A 18 3.39 -5.38 -7.21
C GLU A 18 2.60 -4.14 -7.66
N THR A 19 3.20 -2.96 -7.52
CA THR A 19 2.59 -1.70 -7.99
C THR A 19 2.44 -1.69 -9.50
N ILE A 20 3.43 -2.20 -10.24
CA ILE A 20 3.37 -2.26 -11.71
C ILE A 20 2.31 -3.26 -12.18
N ILE A 21 2.22 -4.42 -11.54
CA ILE A 21 1.17 -5.41 -11.83
C ILE A 21 -0.20 -4.78 -11.60
N SER A 22 -0.41 -4.10 -10.47
CA SER A 22 -1.66 -3.38 -10.20
C SER A 22 -1.99 -2.31 -11.26
N LEU A 23 -0.97 -1.58 -11.74
CA LEU A 23 -1.14 -0.58 -12.80
C LEU A 23 -1.49 -1.21 -14.16
N LEU A 24 -0.95 -2.38 -14.47
CA LEU A 24 -1.28 -3.16 -15.66
C LEU A 24 -2.69 -3.74 -15.56
N ASP A 25 -3.03 -4.36 -14.43
CA ASP A 25 -4.34 -4.98 -14.17
C ASP A 25 -5.49 -3.96 -14.20
N SER A 26 -5.24 -2.75 -13.69
CA SER A 26 -6.20 -1.65 -13.74
C SER A 26 -6.33 -0.98 -15.12
N GLY A 27 -5.51 -1.38 -16.11
CA GLY A 27 -5.46 -0.73 -17.43
C GLY A 27 -4.90 0.70 -17.41
N THR A 28 -4.35 1.13 -16.27
CA THR A 28 -3.79 2.48 -16.09
C THR A 28 -2.45 2.64 -16.81
N LEU A 29 -1.75 1.54 -17.05
CA LEU A 29 -0.47 1.49 -17.73
C LEU A 29 -0.66 0.98 -19.16
N ALA A 30 -0.48 1.87 -20.15
CA ALA A 30 -0.45 1.46 -21.53
C ALA A 30 0.81 0.63 -21.80
N HIS A 31 0.63 -0.55 -22.38
CA HIS A 31 1.70 -1.49 -22.64
C HIS A 31 1.54 -2.16 -24.00
N SER A 32 2.65 -2.65 -24.53
CA SER A 32 2.71 -3.49 -25.72
C SER A 32 3.70 -4.62 -25.51
N ILE A 33 3.58 -5.67 -26.32
CA ILE A 33 4.53 -6.78 -26.36
C ILE A 33 5.42 -6.55 -27.59
N SER A 34 6.73 -6.55 -27.42
CA SER A 34 7.67 -6.50 -28.54
C SER A 34 7.66 -7.82 -29.33
N ASP A 35 8.21 -7.81 -30.55
CA ASP A 35 8.35 -9.02 -31.38
C ASP A 35 9.22 -10.12 -30.71
N GLN A 36 9.98 -9.74 -29.68
CA GLN A 36 10.83 -10.62 -28.88
C GLN A 36 10.13 -11.11 -27.59
N GLY A 37 8.85 -10.79 -27.41
CA GLY A 37 8.06 -11.16 -26.23
C GLY A 37 8.32 -10.30 -24.99
N GLN A 38 8.93 -9.12 -25.12
CA GLN A 38 9.21 -8.24 -23.98
C GLN A 38 8.06 -7.26 -23.73
N VAL A 39 7.73 -7.01 -22.46
CA VAL A 39 6.76 -5.98 -22.07
C VAL A 39 7.40 -4.60 -22.21
N LEU A 40 6.79 -3.78 -23.07
CA LEU A 40 7.11 -2.38 -23.28
C LEU A 40 6.01 -1.53 -22.65
N ILE A 41 6.40 -0.49 -21.92
CA ILE A 41 5.50 0.44 -21.23
C ILE A 41 5.61 1.81 -21.88
N ASP A 42 4.48 2.42 -22.21
CA ASP A 42 4.46 3.82 -22.63
C ASP A 42 4.57 4.73 -21.41
N ILE A 43 5.76 5.30 -21.17
CA ILE A 43 5.99 6.16 -20.01
C ILE A 43 5.19 7.46 -20.08
N ASP A 44 4.84 7.92 -21.28
CA ASP A 44 4.07 9.17 -21.47
C ASP A 44 2.61 8.99 -21.02
N SER A 45 2.10 7.75 -21.00
CA SER A 45 0.75 7.42 -20.51
C SER A 45 0.62 7.52 -18.98
N VAL A 46 1.75 7.60 -18.27
CA VAL A 46 1.81 7.49 -16.81
C VAL A 46 1.91 8.86 -16.17
N THR A 47 0.80 9.29 -15.55
CA THR A 47 0.81 10.52 -14.74
C THR A 47 1.27 10.24 -13.31
N SER A 48 1.85 11.26 -12.65
CA SER A 48 2.23 11.18 -11.24
C SER A 48 1.04 10.81 -10.34
N LYS A 49 -0.17 11.25 -10.71
CA LYS A 49 -1.42 10.93 -10.01
C LYS A 49 -1.73 9.44 -10.05
N ASN A 50 -1.58 8.81 -11.22
CA ASN A 50 -1.80 7.37 -11.41
C ASN A 50 -0.83 6.53 -10.57
N LEU A 51 0.44 6.95 -10.51
CA LEU A 51 1.45 6.29 -9.68
C LEU A 51 1.13 6.39 -8.19
N VAL A 52 0.75 7.59 -7.72
CA VAL A 52 0.37 7.80 -6.31
C VAL A 52 -0.85 6.94 -5.95
N GLN A 53 -1.86 6.91 -6.81
CA GLN A 53 -3.06 6.11 -6.58
C GLN A 53 -2.76 4.62 -6.50
N ALA A 54 -1.94 4.07 -7.40
CA ALA A 54 -1.56 2.66 -7.36
C ALA A 54 -0.73 2.29 -6.12
N ILE A 55 0.17 3.18 -5.68
CA ILE A 55 0.93 2.98 -4.43
C ILE A 55 -0.01 2.98 -3.22
N SER A 56 -0.98 3.89 -3.18
CA SER A 56 -1.98 3.94 -2.12
C SER A 56 -2.85 2.67 -2.10
N SER A 57 -3.36 2.24 -3.25
CA SER A 57 -4.17 1.01 -3.35
C SER A 57 -3.38 -0.26 -2.99
N SER A 58 -2.10 -0.33 -3.36
CA SER A 58 -1.20 -1.41 -2.97
C SER A 58 -1.03 -1.49 -1.45
N ARG A 59 -0.81 -0.34 -0.78
CA ARG A 59 -0.71 -0.28 0.68
C ARG A 59 -2.01 -0.65 1.37
N GLU A 60 -3.15 -0.21 0.82
CA GLU A 60 -4.48 -0.58 1.32
C GLU A 60 -4.68 -2.11 1.25
N ALA A 61 -4.36 -2.74 0.12
CA ALA A 61 -4.50 -4.18 -0.06
C ALA A 61 -3.59 -4.99 0.89
N VAL A 62 -2.35 -4.53 1.10
CA VAL A 62 -1.44 -5.14 2.09
C VAL A 62 -2.00 -4.96 3.50
N PHE A 63 -2.48 -3.76 3.84
CA PHE A 63 -3.09 -3.50 5.14
C PHE A 63 -4.30 -4.40 5.39
N GLN A 64 -5.21 -4.52 4.42
CA GLN A 64 -6.38 -5.41 4.49
C GLN A 64 -5.98 -6.88 4.66
N HIS A 65 -4.90 -7.32 4.00
CA HIS A 65 -4.40 -8.69 4.14
C HIS A 65 -3.90 -8.99 5.56
N TRP A 66 -3.20 -8.04 6.19
CA TRP A 66 -2.65 -8.19 7.54
C TRP A 66 -3.61 -7.73 8.64
N GLN A 67 -4.72 -7.09 8.29
CA GLN A 67 -5.69 -6.52 9.22
C GLN A 67 -6.18 -7.53 10.26
N PRO A 68 -6.56 -8.79 9.91
CA PRO A 68 -7.03 -9.75 10.90
C PRO A 68 -5.95 -10.09 11.94
N LEU A 69 -4.69 -10.15 11.50
CA LEU A 69 -3.55 -10.50 12.33
C LEU A 69 -3.12 -9.31 13.22
N LEU A 70 -3.21 -8.09 12.70
CA LEU A 70 -3.04 -6.86 13.46
C LEU A 70 -4.14 -6.69 14.51
N GLU A 71 -5.40 -7.01 14.17
CA GLU A 71 -6.54 -7.02 15.10
C GLU A 71 -6.33 -8.05 16.22
N GLU A 72 -5.88 -9.26 15.91
CA GLU A 72 -5.58 -10.29 16.91
C GLU A 72 -4.46 -9.85 17.86
N VAL A 73 -3.37 -9.28 17.33
CA VAL A 73 -2.26 -8.77 18.13
C VAL A 73 -2.71 -7.60 19.00
N ALA A 74 -3.49 -6.66 18.46
CA ALA A 74 -4.04 -5.54 19.21
C ALA A 74 -4.96 -6.04 20.33
N ALA A 75 -5.86 -6.98 20.04
CA ALA A 75 -6.75 -7.59 21.04
C ALA A 75 -5.95 -8.30 22.14
N ARG A 76 -4.87 -9.00 21.79
CA ARG A 76 -3.98 -9.64 22.76
C ARG A 76 -3.29 -8.61 23.66
N ILE A 77 -2.72 -7.54 23.10
CA ILE A 77 -2.08 -6.46 23.86
C ILE A 77 -3.09 -5.79 24.79
N ILE A 78 -4.29 -5.48 24.29
CA ILE A 78 -5.35 -4.88 25.10
C ILE A 78 -5.72 -5.82 26.25
N ARG A 79 -5.91 -7.12 25.99
CA ARG A 79 -6.22 -8.10 27.04
C ARG A 79 -5.12 -8.19 28.09
N GLU A 80 -3.87 -8.25 27.67
CA GLU A 80 -2.70 -8.36 28.56
C GLU A 80 -2.50 -7.11 29.42
N ASN A 81 -2.91 -5.95 28.91
CA ASN A 81 -2.74 -4.66 29.60
C ASN A 81 -4.07 -4.08 30.12
N PHE A 82 -5.16 -4.84 30.07
CA PHE A 82 -6.52 -4.32 30.30
C PHE A 82 -6.67 -3.69 31.68
N GLU A 83 -6.20 -4.38 32.73
CA GLU A 83 -6.28 -3.86 34.10
C GLU A 83 -5.47 -2.57 34.28
N SER A 84 -4.29 -2.48 33.65
CA SER A 84 -3.45 -1.28 33.70
C SER A 84 -4.13 -0.12 32.98
N ILE A 85 -4.67 -0.35 31.77
CA ILE A 85 -5.39 0.65 30.98
C ILE A 85 -6.65 1.13 31.73
N ALA A 86 -7.45 0.20 32.28
CA ALA A 86 -8.67 0.51 33.02
C ALA A 86 -8.37 1.31 34.30
N SER A 87 -7.33 0.90 35.05
CA SER A 87 -6.91 1.61 36.26
C SER A 87 -6.44 3.03 35.94
N GLN A 88 -5.68 3.21 34.86
CA GLN A 88 -5.22 4.52 34.42
C GLN A 88 -6.39 5.42 33.97
N ALA A 89 -7.35 4.86 33.24
CA ALA A 89 -8.53 5.61 32.78
C ALA A 89 -9.41 6.08 33.95
N VAL A 90 -9.61 5.23 34.97
CA VAL A 90 -10.34 5.60 36.19
C VAL A 90 -9.59 6.68 36.96
N ALA A 91 -8.27 6.54 37.11
CA ALA A 91 -7.45 7.54 37.78
C ALA A 91 -7.52 8.92 37.09
N ASN A 92 -7.49 8.94 35.75
CA ASN A 92 -7.63 10.18 34.97
C ASN A 92 -9.02 10.81 35.15
N ALA A 93 -10.10 10.01 35.05
CA ALA A 93 -11.47 10.51 35.19
C ALA A 93 -11.79 11.06 36.60
N LEU A 94 -11.14 10.53 37.63
CA LEU A 94 -11.24 11.05 39.00
C LEU A 94 -10.43 12.34 39.18
N SER A 95 -9.31 12.47 38.49
CA SER A 95 -8.44 13.65 38.54
C SER A 95 -9.05 14.86 37.82
N GLU A 96 -9.83 14.64 36.76
CA GLU A 96 -10.54 15.71 36.02
C GLU A 96 -11.77 16.27 36.76
N ARG A 97 -12.21 15.63 37.85
CA ARG A 97 -13.36 16.06 38.66
C ARG A 97 -12.99 16.89 39.89
N GLN A 98 -11.70 17.10 40.15
CA GLN A 98 -11.18 18.00 41.19
C GLN A 98 -10.79 19.34 40.59
#